data_AF-A0A1G3INM5-F1
#
_entry.id   AF-A0A1G3INM5-F1
#
_cell.length_a   1.000
_cell.length_b   1.000
_cell.length_c   1.000
_cell.angle_alpha   90.00
_cell.angle_beta   90.00
_cell.angle_gamma   90.00
#
_symmetry.space_group_name_H-M   'P 1'
#
loop_
_entity.id
_entity.type
_entity.pdbx_description
1 polymer ?
#
loop_
_entity_poly.entity_id
_entity_poly.type
_entity_poly.pdbx_seq_one_letter_code
_entity_poly.pdbx_strand_id
1 'polypeptide(L)'
;MTTSHEVLKVKPNWRFLFSHPAHMLSFGLGLGLVPRSPGTAGTLLAFPFFWYMSPRLSDAMFLFVLIWMFAIGVWVCDITGKALGEADFGGIVWDEVVAFLLVLFFTPDGLIW
;
A
#
# COMPACT_ATOMS: atom_id res chain seq x y z
N MET A 1 24.07 -3.74 -20.40
CA MET A 1 22.95 -3.45 -19.49
C MET A 1 23.37 -3.89 -18.10
N THR A 2 23.90 -2.95 -17.33
CA THR A 2 24.35 -3.18 -15.95
C THR A 2 23.12 -3.29 -15.05
N THR A 3 22.70 -4.51 -14.73
CA THR A 3 21.78 -4.78 -13.63
C THR A 3 22.54 -4.58 -12.32
N SER A 4 22.75 -3.32 -11.96
CA SER A 4 23.15 -2.97 -10.61
C SER A 4 21.95 -3.31 -9.72
N HIS A 5 21.88 -4.55 -9.24
CA HIS A 5 21.12 -4.84 -8.04
C HIS A 5 21.80 -4.02 -6.94
N GLU A 6 21.32 -2.80 -6.70
CA GLU A 6 21.68 -2.12 -5.47
C GLU A 6 21.31 -3.06 -4.34
N VAL A 7 22.33 -3.49 -3.61
CA VAL A 7 22.14 -4.35 -2.46
C VAL A 7 21.38 -3.50 -1.45
N LEU A 8 20.09 -3.80 -1.28
CA LEU A 8 19.25 -3.19 -0.25
C LEU A 8 20.06 -3.06 1.05
N LYS A 9 20.01 -1.89 1.68
CA LYS A 9 20.68 -1.66 2.96
C LYS A 9 20.21 -2.65 4.02
N VAL A 10 18.93 -3.02 3.95
CA VAL A 10 18.28 -3.97 4.86
C VAL A 10 17.39 -4.91 4.05
N LYS A 11 17.49 -6.21 4.32
CA LYS A 11 16.56 -7.20 3.74
C LYS A 11 15.20 -7.07 4.43
N PRO A 12 14.11 -6.77 3.69
CA PRO A 12 12.77 -6.64 4.26
C PRO A 12 12.32 -7.99 4.82
N ASN A 13 11.97 -7.99 6.10
CA ASN A 13 11.46 -9.14 6.85
C ASN A 13 10.54 -8.64 7.97
N TRP A 14 9.89 -9.54 8.69
CA TRP A 14 9.00 -9.17 9.80
C TRP A 14 9.66 -8.26 10.86
N ARG A 15 10.95 -8.47 11.15
CA ARG A 15 11.69 -7.61 12.10
C ARG A 15 11.83 -6.17 11.59
N PHE A 16 12.06 -5.99 10.29
CA PHE A 16 12.07 -4.67 9.65
C PHE A 16 10.67 -4.03 9.67
N LEU A 17 9.61 -4.79 9.39
CA LEU A 17 8.25 -4.24 9.44
C LEU A 17 7.87 -3.75 10.84
N PHE A 18 8.25 -4.48 11.88
CA PHE A 18 8.00 -4.09 13.27
C PHE A 18 8.95 -3.02 13.82
N SER A 19 10.03 -2.67 13.11
CA SER A 19 10.97 -1.66 13.60
C SER A 19 10.44 -0.23 13.47
N HIS A 20 9.47 0.01 12.58
CA HIS A 20 8.82 1.32 12.44
C HIS A 20 7.40 1.15 11.90
N PRO A 21 6.39 1.85 12.46
CA PRO A 21 5.00 1.75 12.01
C PRO A 21 4.83 2.10 10.52
N ALA A 22 5.67 3.01 10.00
CA ALA A 22 5.67 3.32 8.57
C ALA A 22 6.00 2.07 7.71
N HIS A 23 6.95 1.23 8.11
CA HIS A 23 7.28 0.02 7.33
C HIS A 23 6.11 -0.95 7.28
N MET A 24 5.39 -1.11 8.40
CA MET A 24 4.20 -1.94 8.46
C MET A 24 3.08 -1.41 7.55
N LEU A 25 2.88 -0.09 7.51
CA LEU A 25 1.87 0.52 6.65
C LEU A 25 2.26 0.45 5.16
N SER A 26 3.50 0.82 4.82
CA SER A 26 3.99 0.80 3.43
C SER A 26 3.97 -0.61 2.84
N PHE A 27 4.23 -1.65 3.65
CA PHE A 27 4.16 -3.05 3.21
C PHE A 27 2.75 -3.65 3.29
N GLY A 28 1.70 -2.85 3.50
CA GLY A 28 0.32 -3.34 3.58
C GLY A 28 0.14 -4.41 4.65
N LEU A 29 0.69 -4.19 5.85
CA LEU A 29 0.68 -5.12 6.98
C LEU A 29 1.40 -6.46 6.72
N GLY A 30 2.36 -6.49 5.78
CA GLY A 30 3.15 -7.68 5.45
C GLY A 30 2.83 -8.32 4.11
N LEU A 31 1.79 -7.84 3.40
CA LEU A 31 1.45 -8.30 2.05
C LEU A 31 2.56 -7.97 1.04
N GLY A 32 3.30 -6.89 1.27
CA GLY A 32 4.48 -6.53 0.51
C GLY A 32 5.67 -7.51 0.62
N LEU A 33 5.63 -8.45 1.57
CA LEU A 33 6.65 -9.51 1.70
C LEU A 33 6.35 -10.72 0.79
N VAL A 34 5.22 -10.74 0.09
CA VAL A 34 4.84 -11.84 -0.80
C VAL A 34 5.84 -11.93 -1.95
N PRO A 35 6.49 -13.09 -2.19
CA PRO A 35 7.67 -13.17 -3.06
C PRO A 35 7.38 -13.08 -4.57
N ARG A 36 6.12 -13.22 -5.01
CA ARG A 36 5.78 -13.33 -6.44
C ARG A 36 5.00 -12.15 -7.00
N SER A 37 4.09 -11.60 -6.21
CA SER A 37 3.20 -10.50 -6.66
C SER A 37 2.75 -9.66 -5.45
N PRO A 38 3.70 -8.97 -4.79
CA PRO A 38 3.40 -8.14 -3.62
C PRO A 38 2.32 -7.09 -3.93
N GLY A 39 2.40 -6.39 -5.07
CA GLY A 39 1.36 -5.43 -5.48
C GLY A 39 -0.03 -6.05 -5.60
N THR A 40 -0.16 -7.24 -6.18
CA THR A 40 -1.45 -7.96 -6.22
C THR A 40 -1.96 -8.29 -4.83
N ALA A 41 -1.08 -8.74 -3.92
CA ALA A 41 -1.47 -8.97 -2.53
C ALA A 41 -1.92 -7.65 -1.86
N GLY A 42 -1.24 -6.54 -2.14
CA GLY A 42 -1.63 -5.20 -1.72
C GLY A 42 -3.03 -4.81 -2.18
N THR A 43 -3.36 -5.02 -3.45
CA THR A 43 -4.73 -4.71 -3.95
C THR A 43 -5.83 -5.46 -3.21
N LEU A 44 -5.58 -6.68 -2.72
CA LEU A 44 -6.55 -7.42 -1.91
C LEU A 44 -6.87 -6.73 -0.59
N LEU A 45 -5.94 -5.93 -0.05
CA LEU A 45 -6.17 -5.14 1.16
C LEU A 45 -7.16 -3.99 0.93
N ALA A 46 -7.33 -3.51 -0.31
CA ALA A 46 -8.30 -2.46 -0.62
C ALA A 46 -9.76 -2.91 -0.37
N PHE A 47 -10.10 -4.19 -0.62
CA PHE A 47 -11.45 -4.71 -0.41
C PHE A 47 -11.96 -4.58 1.04
N PRO A 48 -11.26 -5.06 2.09
CA PRO A 48 -11.72 -4.89 3.46
C PRO A 48 -11.78 -3.41 3.87
N PHE A 49 -10.86 -2.56 3.40
CA PHE A 49 -10.97 -1.11 3.62
C PHE A 49 -12.25 -0.55 2.98
N PHE A 50 -12.52 -0.90 1.72
CA PHE A 50 -13.71 -0.45 0.99
C PHE A 50 -14.99 -0.89 1.68
N TRP A 51 -15.16 -2.19 1.97
CA TRP A 51 -16.36 -2.71 2.64
C TRP A 51 -16.55 -2.16 4.05
N TYR A 52 -15.47 -1.78 4.73
CA TYR A 52 -15.56 -1.11 6.02
C TYR A 52 -15.99 0.36 5.88
N MET A 53 -15.42 1.10 4.93
CA MET A 53 -15.61 2.54 4.79
C MET A 53 -16.88 2.92 4.02
N SER A 54 -17.17 2.25 2.91
CA SER A 54 -18.28 2.54 2.00
C SER A 54 -19.64 2.69 2.69
N PRO A 55 -20.11 1.77 3.56
CA PRO A 55 -21.42 1.92 4.21
C PRO A 55 -21.44 2.94 5.36
N ARG A 56 -20.28 3.49 5.77
CA ARG A 56 -20.14 4.37 6.94
C ARG A 56 -19.86 5.83 6.59
N LEU A 57 -19.38 6.09 5.38
CA LEU A 57 -18.96 7.41 4.93
C LEU A 57 -19.86 7.88 3.80
N SER A 58 -20.11 9.19 3.75
CA SER A 58 -20.61 9.81 2.52
C SER A 58 -19.52 9.83 1.46
N ASP A 59 -19.90 9.97 0.19
CA ASP A 59 -18.99 10.06 -0.96
C ASP A 59 -17.87 11.09 -0.75
N ALA A 60 -18.23 12.28 -0.26
CA ALA A 60 -17.28 13.34 0.02
C ALA A 60 -16.30 12.98 1.15
N MET A 61 -16.78 12.31 2.21
CA MET A 61 -15.92 11.84 3.30
C MET A 61 -15.01 10.70 2.85
N PHE A 62 -15.49 9.81 1.99
CA PHE A 62 -14.69 8.73 1.43
C PHE A 62 -13.53 9.29 0.59
N LEU A 63 -13.81 10.22 -0.32
CA LEU A 63 -12.79 10.92 -1.12
C LEU A 63 -11.81 11.71 -0.23
N PHE A 64 -12.30 12.34 0.83
CA PHE A 64 -11.43 13.03 1.78
C PHE A 64 -10.47 12.06 2.48
N VAL A 65 -10.96 10.90 2.93
CA VAL A 65 -10.10 9.86 3.51
C VAL A 65 -9.09 9.34 2.49
N LEU A 66 -9.49 9.14 1.23
CA LEU A 66 -8.56 8.73 0.16
C LEU A 66 -7.41 9.72 -0.04
N ILE A 67 -7.71 11.04 -0.06
CA ILE A 67 -6.68 12.08 -0.16
C ILE A 67 -5.71 12.00 1.02
N TRP A 68 -6.22 11.77 2.23
CA TRP A 68 -5.37 11.58 3.40
C TRP A 68 -4.53 10.30 3.33
N MET A 69 -5.11 9.19 2.90
CA MET A 69 -4.38 7.94 2.71
C MET A 69 -3.26 8.10 1.68
N PHE A 70 -3.50 8.85 0.59
CA PHE A 70 -2.49 9.20 -0.39
C PHE A 70 -1.36 10.04 0.23
N ALA A 71 -1.70 11.13 0.93
CA ALA A 71 -0.73 12.01 1.56
C ALA A 71 0.14 11.30 2.61
N ILE A 72 -0.49 10.48 3.46
CA ILE A 72 0.21 9.61 4.43
C ILE A 72 1.08 8.60 3.68
N GLY A 73 0.57 8.04 2.59
CA GLY A 73 1.30 7.12 1.72
C GLY A 73 2.62 7.68 1.23
N VAL A 74 2.61 8.89 0.68
CA VAL A 74 3.83 9.56 0.21
C VAL A 74 4.88 9.65 1.32
N TRP A 75 4.47 10.05 2.53
CA TRP A 75 5.38 10.17 3.67
C TRP A 75 5.94 8.81 4.13
N VAL A 76 5.08 7.79 4.18
CA VAL A 76 5.45 6.45 4.66
C VAL A 76 6.33 5.72 3.64
N CYS A 77 6.04 5.83 2.35
CA CYS A 77 6.86 5.29 1.27
C CYS A 77 8.25 5.94 1.26
N ASP A 78 8.36 7.25 1.49
CA ASP A 78 9.65 7.95 1.60
C ASP A 78 10.49 7.43 2.79
N ILE A 79 9.89 7.25 3.96
CA ILE A 79 10.57 6.66 5.13
C ILE A 79 11.07 5.25 4.83
N THR A 80 10.21 4.40 4.29
CA THR A 80 10.55 3.01 3.99
C THR A 80 11.60 2.92 2.89
N GLY A 81 11.48 3.72 1.83
CA GLY A 81 12.45 3.74 0.73
C GLY A 81 13.83 4.19 1.20
N LYS A 82 13.91 5.22 2.05
CA LYS A 82 15.17 5.65 2.68
C LYS A 82 15.80 4.56 3.56
N ALA A 83 14.97 3.82 4.29
CA ALA A 83 15.41 2.74 5.16
C ALA A 83 15.93 1.52 4.37
N LEU A 84 15.27 1.19 3.25
CA LEU A 84 15.69 0.12 2.34
C LEU A 84 16.88 0.54 1.47
N GLY A 85 17.05 1.84 1.24
CA GLY A 85 18.02 2.39 0.29
C GLY A 85 17.51 2.44 -1.15
N GLU A 86 16.24 2.13 -1.39
CA GLU A 86 15.61 2.07 -2.71
C GLU A 86 14.24 2.75 -2.65
N ALA A 87 14.06 3.82 -3.42
CA ALA A 87 12.89 4.71 -3.32
C ALA A 87 11.58 4.10 -3.88
N ASP A 88 11.65 2.96 -4.55
CA ASP A 88 10.53 2.29 -5.20
C ASP A 88 10.68 0.77 -5.09
N PHE A 89 10.93 0.30 -3.87
CA PHE A 89 11.07 -1.13 -3.62
C PHE A 89 9.72 -1.81 -3.87
N GLY A 90 9.66 -2.81 -4.76
CA GLY A 90 8.40 -3.45 -5.16
C GLY A 90 7.59 -4.16 -4.05
N GLY A 91 8.09 -4.20 -2.80
CA GLY A 91 7.31 -4.61 -1.63
C GLY A 91 6.58 -3.47 -0.90
N ILE A 92 6.79 -2.21 -1.30
CA ILE A 92 5.95 -1.09 -0.90
C ILE A 92 4.68 -1.21 -1.73
N VAL A 93 3.54 -1.43 -1.07
CA VAL A 93 2.27 -1.77 -1.74
C VAL A 93 1.12 -0.82 -1.39
N TRP A 94 1.43 0.30 -0.73
CA TRP A 94 0.42 1.21 -0.18
C TRP A 94 -0.26 2.04 -1.28
N ASP A 95 0.49 2.42 -2.30
CA ASP A 95 -0.03 3.12 -3.47
C ASP A 95 -1.01 2.25 -4.27
N GLU A 96 -0.80 0.93 -4.38
CA GLU A 96 -1.78 0.02 -4.99
C GLU A 96 -3.06 -0.06 -4.16
N VAL A 97 -2.96 -0.05 -2.83
CA VAL A 97 -4.15 -0.03 -1.95
C VAL A 97 -4.97 1.25 -2.20
N VAL A 98 -4.32 2.40 -2.20
CA VAL A 98 -4.98 3.71 -2.39
C VAL A 98 -5.58 3.83 -3.79
N ALA A 99 -4.81 3.44 -4.82
CA ALA A 99 -5.28 3.46 -6.20
C ALA A 99 -6.47 2.53 -6.41
N PHE A 100 -6.42 1.32 -5.85
CA PHE A 100 -7.51 0.34 -6.00
C PHE A 100 -8.76 0.74 -5.21
N LEU A 101 -8.61 1.38 -4.04
CA LEU A 101 -9.74 1.97 -3.32
C LEU A 101 -10.44 3.07 -4.12
N LEU A 102 -9.68 3.89 -4.85
CA LEU A 102 -10.25 4.89 -5.76
C LEU A 102 -11.02 4.23 -6.91
N VAL A 103 -10.53 3.12 -7.46
CA VAL A 103 -11.26 2.36 -8.49
C VAL A 103 -12.57 1.82 -7.93
N LEU A 104 -12.53 1.17 -6.75
CA LEU A 104 -13.72 0.62 -6.09
C LEU A 104 -14.76 1.70 -5.75
N PHE A 105 -14.33 2.93 -5.46
CA PHE A 105 -15.24 4.05 -5.25
C PHE A 105 -16.15 4.34 -6.46
N PHE A 106 -15.68 4.08 -7.68
CA PHE A 106 -16.46 4.29 -8.90
C PHE A 106 -17.13 3.02 -9.43
N THR A 107 -16.94 1.86 -8.78
CA THR A 107 -17.64 0.64 -9.20
C THR A 107 -19.11 0.69 -8.79
N PRO A 108 -20.02 0.05 -9.57
CA PRO A 108 -21.43 -0.04 -9.20
C PRO A 108 -21.65 -0.79 -7.88
N ASP A 109 -22.91 -0.90 -7.44
CA ASP A 109 -23.30 -1.72 -6.27
C ASP A 109 -23.77 -3.12 -6.70
N GLY A 110 -23.31 -4.18 -6.01
CA GLY A 110 -23.52 -5.62 -6.33
C GLY A 110 -22.56 -6.32 -7.32
N LEU A 111 -21.97 -7.45 -6.94
CA LEU A 111 -20.94 -8.29 -7.63
C LEU A 111 -21.15 -8.70 -9.13
N ILE A 112 -22.19 -8.24 -9.82
CA ILE A 112 -22.62 -8.69 -11.15
C ILE A 112 -22.14 -7.76 -12.28
N TRP A 113 -21.40 -6.69 -11.96
CA TRP A 113 -20.79 -5.80 -12.96
C TRP A 113 -19.54 -6.42 -13.63
#